data_AF-A0A7W2TDJ8-F1
#
_entry.id   AF-A0A7W2TDJ8-F1
#
_cell.length_a   1.000
_cell.length_b   1.000
_cell.length_c   1.000
_cell.angle_alpha   90.00
_cell.angle_beta   90.00
_cell.angle_gamma   90.00
#
_symmetry.space_group_name_H-M   'P 1'
#
loop_
_entity.id
_entity.type
_entity.pdbx_description
1 polymer ?
#
loop_
_entity_poly.entity_id
_entity_poly.type
_entity_poly.pdbx_seq_one_letter_code
_entity_poly.pdbx_strand_id
1 'polypeptide(L)'
;MASESEFYEKIGRVTELAQYLEFDLGHIILMTKAIEKKFYEAPEKNAEAYIKLRDGIDKGTLGQTLSRVKDILSISEDIEEVISEALKARNRFTHHIFREYGLEIHSTSGRSEMLKDVEKLRLTMQKAYDFSSSISDQLVEKHLRLVKKYS
;
A
#
# COMPACT_ATOMS: atom_id res chain seq x y z
N MET A 1 -17.22 -26.62 -2.22
CA MET A 1 -17.77 -25.81 -3.34
C MET A 1 -17.71 -24.36 -2.90
N ALA A 2 -17.19 -23.46 -3.74
CA ALA A 2 -17.03 -22.05 -3.38
C ALA A 2 -18.40 -21.42 -3.09
N SER A 3 -18.61 -21.01 -1.83
CA SER A 3 -19.83 -20.30 -1.43
C SER A 3 -19.69 -18.80 -1.70
N GLU A 4 -20.82 -18.10 -1.80
CA GLU A 4 -20.82 -16.64 -1.92
C GLU A 4 -20.23 -15.96 -0.67
N SER A 5 -20.51 -16.51 0.51
CA SER A 5 -19.94 -16.03 1.78
C SER A 5 -18.42 -16.15 1.80
N GLU A 6 -17.88 -17.31 1.38
CA GLU A 6 -16.43 -17.53 1.27
C GLU A 6 -15.79 -16.54 0.30
N PHE A 7 -16.45 -16.27 -0.83
CA PHE A 7 -15.97 -15.26 -1.78
C PHE A 7 -15.86 -13.88 -1.13
N TYR A 8 -16.92 -13.39 -0.49
CA TYR A 8 -16.89 -12.07 0.16
C TYR A 8 -15.90 -12.01 1.35
N GLU A 9 -15.73 -13.09 2.10
CA GLU A 9 -14.70 -13.16 3.16
C GLU A 9 -13.30 -12.96 2.56
N LYS A 10 -13.01 -13.63 1.44
CA LYS A 10 -11.72 -13.47 0.75
C LYS A 10 -11.54 -12.06 0.21
N ILE A 11 -12.57 -11.47 -0.40
CA ILE A 11 -12.55 -10.06 -0.82
C ILE A 11 -12.24 -9.13 0.36
N GLY A 12 -12.84 -9.36 1.53
CA GLY A 12 -12.57 -8.59 2.74
C GLY A 12 -11.09 -8.63 3.14
N ARG A 13 -10.50 -9.82 3.18
CA ARG A 13 -9.06 -10.01 3.50
C ARG A 13 -8.14 -9.35 2.48
N VAL A 14 -8.48 -9.39 1.19
CA VAL A 14 -7.69 -8.72 0.15
C VAL A 14 -7.81 -7.19 0.25
N THR A 15 -8.98 -6.68 0.64
CA THR A 15 -9.19 -5.26 0.89
C THR A 15 -8.38 -4.77 2.08
N GLU A 16 -8.36 -5.54 3.17
CA GLU A 16 -7.50 -5.26 4.34
C GLU A 16 -6.01 -5.22 3.96
N LEU A 17 -5.52 -6.22 3.22
CA LEU A 17 -4.14 -6.23 2.73
C LEU A 17 -3.82 -4.99 1.88
N ALA A 18 -4.74 -4.61 0.99
CA ALA A 18 -4.57 -3.40 0.19
C ALA A 18 -4.40 -2.17 1.08
N GLN A 19 -5.24 -2.01 2.11
CA GLN A 19 -5.17 -0.90 3.07
C GLN A 19 -3.83 -0.85 3.82
N TYR A 20 -3.32 -1.99 4.28
CA TYR A 20 -2.00 -2.04 4.94
C TYR A 20 -0.86 -1.68 3.99
N LEU A 21 -0.92 -2.13 2.73
CA LEU A 21 0.02 -1.70 1.70
C LEU A 21 -0.05 -0.17 1.50
N GLU A 22 -1.24 0.43 1.38
CA GLU A 22 -1.37 1.88 1.20
C GLU A 22 -0.75 2.65 2.39
N PHE A 23 -0.98 2.15 3.61
CA PHE A 23 -0.48 2.72 4.84
C PHE A 23 1.05 2.71 4.92
N ASP A 24 1.69 1.58 4.65
CA ASP A 24 3.16 1.46 4.71
C ASP A 24 3.86 2.30 3.64
N LEU A 25 3.28 2.38 2.44
CA LEU A 25 3.79 3.26 1.40
C LEU A 25 3.67 4.74 1.78
N GLY A 26 2.56 5.12 2.41
CA GLY A 26 2.39 6.47 2.95
C GLY A 26 3.44 6.81 4.00
N HIS A 27 3.74 5.87 4.90
CA HIS A 27 4.79 6.02 5.90
C HIS A 27 6.18 6.14 5.29
N ILE A 28 6.50 5.35 4.28
CA ILE A 28 7.79 5.46 3.55
C ILE A 28 7.99 6.89 3.05
N ILE A 29 6.98 7.47 2.39
CA ILE A 29 7.05 8.85 1.89
C ILE A 29 7.23 9.83 3.05
N LEU A 30 6.36 9.72 4.06
CA LEU A 30 6.32 10.65 5.18
C LEU A 30 7.65 10.67 5.94
N MET A 31 8.17 9.49 6.30
CA MET A 31 9.41 9.35 7.05
C MET A 31 10.62 9.79 6.22
N THR A 32 10.69 9.41 4.95
CA THR A 32 11.82 9.81 4.10
C THR A 32 11.87 11.33 3.98
N LYS A 33 10.74 11.97 3.68
CA LYS A 33 10.67 13.44 3.58
C LYS A 33 10.89 14.14 4.92
N ALA A 34 10.39 13.59 6.02
CA ALA A 34 10.63 14.14 7.35
C ALA A 34 12.12 14.06 7.75
N ILE A 35 12.81 12.99 7.36
CA ILE A 35 14.25 12.83 7.58
C ILE A 35 15.04 13.79 6.68
N GLU A 36 14.75 13.84 5.38
CA GLU A 36 15.40 14.75 4.42
C GLU A 36 15.28 16.22 4.83
N LYS A 37 14.08 16.61 5.27
CA LYS A 37 13.79 17.98 5.72
C LYS A 37 14.16 18.24 7.18
N LYS A 38 14.73 17.24 7.87
CA LYS A 38 15.18 17.34 9.26
C LYS A 38 14.10 17.88 10.20
N PHE A 39 12.85 17.45 10.02
CA PHE A 39 11.73 17.95 10.81
C PHE A 39 11.93 17.71 12.32
N TYR A 40 12.72 16.69 12.68
CA TYR A 40 13.11 16.35 14.04
C TYR A 40 14.04 17.37 14.73
N GLU A 41 14.72 18.28 14.02
CA GLU A 41 15.65 19.26 14.64
C GLU A 41 14.93 20.42 15.35
N ALA A 42 13.69 20.73 14.93
CA ALA A 42 12.86 21.75 15.55
C ALA A 42 11.36 21.38 15.46
N PRO A 43 10.89 20.39 16.24
CA PRO A 43 9.56 19.82 16.10
C PRO A 43 8.43 20.85 16.15
N GLU A 44 8.50 21.82 17.09
CA GLU A 44 7.46 22.85 17.24
C GLU A 44 7.37 23.77 16.02
N LYS A 45 8.50 24.13 15.41
CA LYS A 45 8.54 24.99 14.22
C LYS A 45 8.13 24.23 12.95
N ASN A 46 8.40 22.92 12.91
CA ASN A 46 8.14 22.07 11.75
C ASN A 46 6.78 21.36 11.81
N ALA A 47 6.04 21.45 12.93
CA ALA A 47 4.78 20.74 13.14
C ALA A 47 3.76 20.96 12.02
N GLU A 48 3.52 22.22 11.62
CA GLU A 48 2.59 22.52 10.53
C GLU A 48 3.03 21.94 9.19
N ALA A 49 4.33 21.99 8.89
CA ALA A 49 4.88 21.45 7.65
C ALA A 49 4.79 19.91 7.62
N TYR A 50 5.00 19.26 8.77
CA TYR A 50 4.81 17.82 8.93
C TYR A 50 3.34 17.43 8.74
N ILE A 51 2.41 18.13 9.38
CA ILE A 51 0.96 17.88 9.24
C ILE A 51 0.52 18.06 7.79
N LYS A 52 0.92 19.14 7.13
CA LYS A 52 0.62 19.38 5.70
C LYS A 52 1.15 18.27 4.80
N LEU A 53 2.34 17.75 5.09
CA LEU A 53 2.92 16.63 4.35
C LEU A 53 2.08 15.35 4.55
N ARG A 54 1.76 14.99 5.79
CA ARG A 54 0.90 13.83 6.10
C ARG A 54 -0.46 13.94 5.42
N ASP A 55 -1.14 15.08 5.57
CA ASP A 55 -2.46 15.29 4.98
C ASP A 55 -2.44 15.23 3.44
N GLY A 56 -1.31 15.62 2.82
CA GLY A 56 -1.10 15.50 1.38
C GLY A 56 -0.81 14.07 0.89
N ILE A 57 -0.39 13.18 1.78
CA ILE A 57 -0.23 11.74 1.53
C ILE A 57 -1.59 11.05 1.70
N ASP A 58 -2.30 11.34 2.79
CA ASP A 58 -3.61 10.73 3.11
C ASP A 58 -4.69 11.06 2.06
N LYS A 59 -4.60 12.23 1.41
CA LYS A 59 -5.51 12.62 0.32
C LYS A 59 -5.13 12.00 -1.04
N GLY A 60 -3.96 11.40 -1.15
CA GLY A 60 -3.49 10.78 -2.38
C GLY A 60 -4.16 9.44 -2.65
N THR A 61 -4.35 9.09 -3.92
CA THR A 61 -4.74 7.72 -4.28
C THR A 61 -3.53 6.79 -4.15
N LEU A 62 -3.76 5.49 -3.95
CA LEU A 62 -2.69 4.48 -3.90
C LEU A 62 -1.70 4.59 -5.08
N GLY A 63 -2.20 4.84 -6.30
CA GLY A 63 -1.35 5.03 -7.47
C GLY A 63 -0.46 6.26 -7.39
N GLN A 64 -0.96 7.37 -6.83
CA GLN A 64 -0.16 8.57 -6.60
C GLN A 64 0.90 8.35 -5.51
N THR A 65 0.55 7.65 -4.43
CA THR A 65 1.48 7.28 -3.35
C THR A 65 2.59 6.38 -3.89
N LEU A 66 2.25 5.32 -4.64
CA LEU A 66 3.23 4.42 -5.26
C LEU A 66 4.18 5.14 -6.22
N SER A 67 3.67 6.03 -7.08
CA SER A 67 4.51 6.83 -7.98
C SER A 67 5.50 7.69 -7.20
N ARG A 68 5.07 8.31 -6.09
CA ARG A 68 5.95 9.13 -5.25
C ARG A 68 7.00 8.29 -4.53
N VAL A 69 6.68 7.07 -4.11
CA VAL A 69 7.65 6.15 -3.51
C VAL A 69 8.78 5.82 -4.50
N LYS A 70 8.45 5.61 -5.79
CA LYS A 70 9.45 5.40 -6.86
C LYS A 70 10.42 6.57 -7.00
N ASP A 71 9.93 7.81 -6.92
CA ASP A 71 10.79 8.99 -7.04
C ASP A 71 11.71 9.19 -5.82
N ILE A 72 11.29 8.68 -4.65
CA ILE A 72 11.96 8.92 -3.36
C ILE A 72 13.00 7.86 -3.07
N LEU A 73 12.64 6.60 -3.26
CA LEU A 73 13.55 5.48 -3.08
C LEU A 73 14.29 5.32 -4.41
N SER A 74 15.62 5.40 -4.43
CA SER A 74 16.40 4.93 -5.59
C SER A 74 16.35 3.40 -5.64
N ILE A 75 15.17 2.84 -5.92
CA ILE A 75 14.88 1.41 -5.86
C ILE A 75 15.38 0.71 -7.11
N SER A 76 15.80 -0.55 -6.96
CA SER A 76 16.19 -1.38 -8.09
C SER A 76 14.99 -1.61 -9.02
N GLU A 77 15.26 -1.89 -10.29
CA GLU A 77 14.23 -2.21 -11.30
C GLU A 77 13.29 -3.34 -10.80
N ASP A 78 13.84 -4.35 -10.12
CA ASP A 78 13.05 -5.46 -9.56
C ASP A 78 11.97 -5.00 -8.57
N ILE A 79 12.29 -4.02 -7.72
CA ILE A 79 11.35 -3.49 -6.73
C ILE A 79 10.32 -2.58 -7.41
N GLU A 80 10.78 -1.80 -8.39
CA GLU A 80 9.90 -0.96 -9.17
C GLU A 80 8.82 -1.79 -9.89
N GLU A 81 9.20 -2.94 -10.44
CA GLU A 81 8.29 -3.89 -11.07
C GLU A 81 7.27 -4.43 -10.06
N VAL A 82 7.72 -4.86 -8.88
CA VAL A 82 6.83 -5.37 -7.81
C VAL A 82 5.77 -4.34 -7.41
N ILE A 83 6.19 -3.09 -7.20
CA ILE A 83 5.31 -1.96 -6.84
C ILE A 83 4.33 -1.65 -7.98
N SER A 84 4.79 -1.68 -9.23
CA SER A 84 3.95 -1.45 -10.41
C SER A 84 2.89 -2.54 -10.59
N GLU A 85 3.28 -3.81 -10.43
CA GLU A 85 2.35 -4.93 -10.52
C GLU A 85 1.31 -4.94 -9.40
N ALA A 86 1.71 -4.55 -8.17
CA ALA A 86 0.76 -4.37 -7.07
C ALA A 86 -0.25 -3.25 -7.34
N LEU A 87 0.15 -2.14 -7.98
CA LEU A 87 -0.79 -1.09 -8.40
C LEU A 87 -1.82 -1.61 -9.39
N LYS A 88 -1.38 -2.33 -10.43
CA LYS A 88 -2.27 -2.94 -11.42
C LYS A 88 -3.21 -3.94 -10.76
N ALA A 89 -2.68 -4.77 -9.86
CA ALA A 89 -3.46 -5.76 -9.13
C ALA A 89 -4.55 -5.10 -8.26
N ARG A 90 -4.20 -4.08 -7.47
CA ARG A 90 -5.17 -3.33 -6.67
C ARG A 90 -6.21 -2.63 -7.53
N ASN A 91 -5.80 -1.95 -8.60
CA ASN A 91 -6.74 -1.25 -9.48
C ASN A 91 -7.75 -2.23 -10.10
N ARG A 92 -7.28 -3.38 -10.58
CA ARG A 92 -8.15 -4.42 -11.11
C ARG A 92 -9.07 -5.00 -10.03
N PHE A 93 -8.53 -5.28 -8.85
CA PHE A 93 -9.31 -5.77 -7.71
C PHE A 93 -10.43 -4.80 -7.32
N THR A 94 -10.13 -3.51 -7.16
CA THR A 94 -11.11 -2.51 -6.71
C THR A 94 -12.12 -2.13 -7.80
N HIS A 95 -11.70 -2.03 -9.06
CA HIS A 95 -12.52 -1.42 -10.10
C HIS A 95 -13.06 -2.40 -11.14
N HIS A 96 -12.49 -3.60 -11.25
CA HIS A 96 -12.76 -4.48 -12.39
C HIS A 96 -13.23 -5.88 -12.00
N ILE A 97 -12.88 -6.42 -10.82
CA ILE A 97 -13.16 -7.83 -10.50
C ILE A 97 -14.64 -8.21 -10.63
N PHE A 98 -15.56 -7.43 -10.08
CA PHE A 98 -17.00 -7.72 -10.22
C PHE A 98 -17.52 -7.45 -11.64
N ARG A 99 -16.94 -6.46 -12.32
CA ARG A 99 -17.36 -6.08 -13.68
C ARG A 99 -16.94 -7.11 -14.73
N GLU A 100 -15.73 -7.65 -14.60
CA GLU A 100 -15.16 -8.62 -15.53
C GLU A 100 -15.89 -9.96 -15.47
N TYR A 101 -16.27 -10.40 -14.28
CA TYR A 101 -16.97 -11.67 -14.09
C TYR A 101 -18.51 -11.56 -14.15
N GLY A 102 -19.09 -10.38 -13.87
CA GLY A 102 -20.51 -10.13 -14.01
C GLY A 102 -21.39 -11.13 -13.24
N LEU A 103 -22.24 -11.87 -13.97
CA LEU A 103 -23.18 -12.83 -13.40
C LEU A 103 -22.53 -14.16 -12.96
N GLU A 104 -21.25 -14.38 -13.28
CA GLU A 104 -20.54 -15.61 -12.90
C GLU A 104 -20.42 -15.80 -11.38
N ILE A 105 -20.55 -14.73 -10.59
CA ILE A 105 -20.61 -14.81 -9.13
C ILE A 105 -21.79 -15.65 -8.61
N HIS A 106 -22.85 -15.81 -9.41
CA HIS A 106 -24.01 -16.63 -9.04
C HIS A 106 -23.81 -18.13 -9.31
N SER A 107 -22.82 -18.49 -10.13
CA SER A 107 -22.48 -19.88 -10.42
C SER A 107 -21.36 -20.40 -9.51
N THR A 108 -21.42 -21.68 -9.12
CA THR A 108 -20.35 -22.27 -8.28
C THR A 108 -19.02 -22.35 -9.03
N SER A 109 -19.06 -22.63 -10.35
CA SER A 109 -17.88 -22.65 -11.21
C SER A 109 -17.27 -21.25 -11.35
N GLY A 110 -18.10 -20.23 -11.58
CA GLY A 110 -17.68 -18.84 -11.70
C GLY A 110 -17.05 -18.33 -10.41
N ARG A 111 -17.69 -18.55 -9.24
CA ARG A 111 -17.07 -18.25 -7.93
C ARG A 111 -15.72 -18.92 -7.74
N SER A 112 -15.58 -20.18 -8.18
CA SER A 112 -14.31 -20.90 -8.04
C SER A 112 -13.21 -20.31 -8.93
N GLU A 113 -13.56 -19.79 -10.11
CA GLU A 113 -12.61 -19.09 -10.99
C GLU A 113 -12.24 -17.71 -10.44
N MET A 114 -13.24 -16.94 -10.01
CA MET A 114 -13.04 -15.64 -9.36
C MET A 114 -12.14 -15.75 -8.13
N LEU A 115 -12.32 -16.78 -7.30
CA LEU A 115 -11.45 -17.01 -6.13
C LEU A 115 -9.98 -17.25 -6.52
N LYS A 116 -9.73 -18.02 -7.59
CA LYS A 116 -8.36 -18.24 -8.08
C LYS A 116 -7.72 -16.94 -8.54
N ASP A 117 -8.49 -16.08 -9.17
CA ASP A 117 -8.02 -14.81 -9.67
C ASP A 117 -7.80 -13.78 -8.55
N VAL A 118 -8.73 -13.69 -7.60
CA VAL A 118 -8.57 -12.90 -6.36
C VAL A 118 -7.33 -13.32 -5.60
N GLU A 119 -7.05 -14.63 -5.51
CA GLU A 119 -5.85 -15.13 -4.84
C GLU A 119 -4.55 -14.71 -5.58
N LYS A 120 -4.54 -14.70 -6.92
CA LYS A 120 -3.40 -14.17 -7.68
C LYS A 120 -3.17 -12.69 -7.39
N LEU A 121 -4.24 -11.89 -7.40
CA LEU A 121 -4.16 -10.45 -7.09
C LEU A 121 -3.65 -10.23 -5.67
N ARG A 122 -4.15 -11.01 -4.70
CA ARG A 122 -3.68 -10.98 -3.31
C ARG A 122 -2.20 -11.28 -3.21
N LEU A 123 -1.71 -12.35 -3.84
CA LEU A 123 -0.30 -12.73 -3.81
C LEU A 123 0.60 -11.66 -4.41
N THR A 124 0.16 -10.98 -5.48
CA THR A 124 0.89 -9.85 -6.06
C THR A 124 0.96 -8.68 -5.08
N MET A 125 -0.16 -8.31 -4.46
CA MET A 125 -0.18 -7.23 -3.44
C MET A 125 0.62 -7.60 -2.19
N GLN A 126 0.60 -8.86 -1.77
CA GLN A 126 1.34 -9.35 -0.60
C GLN A 126 2.85 -9.14 -0.77
N LYS A 127 3.40 -9.44 -1.94
CA LYS A 127 4.83 -9.23 -2.21
C LYS A 127 5.23 -7.76 -2.03
N ALA A 128 4.42 -6.83 -2.55
CA ALA A 128 4.68 -5.41 -2.38
C ALA A 128 4.50 -4.96 -0.92
N TYR A 129 3.56 -5.55 -0.19
CA TYR A 129 3.35 -5.29 1.23
C TYR A 129 4.53 -5.74 2.07
N ASP A 130 5.00 -6.98 1.90
CA ASP A 130 6.13 -7.52 2.65
C ASP A 130 7.38 -6.65 2.48
N PHE A 131 7.61 -6.18 1.24
CA PHE A 131 8.68 -5.24 0.93
C PHE A 131 8.48 -3.87 1.61
N SER A 132 7.30 -3.28 1.44
CA SER A 132 7.00 -1.93 1.93
C SER A 132 7.01 -1.87 3.46
N SER A 133 6.45 -2.89 4.11
CA SER A 133 6.40 -3.01 5.56
C SER A 133 7.80 -3.02 6.17
N SER A 134 8.72 -3.81 5.60
CA SER A 134 10.11 -3.84 6.08
C SER A 134 10.82 -2.49 6.00
N ILE A 135 10.61 -1.74 4.91
CA ILE A 135 11.21 -0.40 4.75
C ILE A 135 10.54 0.62 5.66
N SER A 136 9.21 0.58 5.75
CA SER A 136 8.41 1.43 6.62
C SER A 136 8.92 1.34 8.06
N ASP A 137 9.07 0.14 8.59
CA ASP A 137 9.57 -0.12 9.94
C ASP A 137 10.98 0.47 10.16
N GLN A 138 11.90 0.23 9.22
CA GLN A 138 13.27 0.75 9.30
C GLN A 138 13.31 2.29 9.30
N LEU A 139 12.48 2.93 8.47
CA LEU A 139 12.41 4.38 8.38
C LEU A 139 11.78 5.01 9.62
N VAL A 140 10.71 4.41 10.15
CA VAL A 140 10.07 4.84 11.41
C VAL A 140 11.06 4.72 12.56
N GLU A 141 11.75 3.58 12.68
CA GLU A 141 12.74 3.37 13.74
C GLU A 141 13.87 4.41 13.64
N LYS A 142 14.40 4.64 12.43
CA LYS A 142 15.41 5.66 12.17
C LYS A 142 14.91 7.06 12.55
N HIS A 143 13.69 7.42 12.19
CA HIS A 143 13.10 8.70 12.54
C HIS A 143 12.96 8.87 14.06
N LEU A 144 12.45 7.86 14.77
CA LEU A 144 12.33 7.88 16.23
C LEU A 144 13.68 8.02 16.93
N ARG A 145 14.74 7.36 16.42
CA ARG A 145 16.11 7.52 16.94
C ARG A 145 16.62 8.95 16.74
N LEU A 146 16.31 9.59 15.60
CA LEU A 146 16.65 10.99 15.36
C LEU A 146 15.89 11.91 16.31
N VAL A 147 14.59 11.75 16.47
CA VAL A 147 13.79 12.56 17.41
C VAL A 147 14.38 12.49 18.83
N LYS A 148 14.70 11.29 19.32
CA LYS A 148 15.34 11.10 20.64
C LYS A 148 16.71 11.78 20.78
N LYS A 149 17.46 11.94 19.69
CA LYS A 149 18.78 12.57 19.69
C LYS A 149 18.69 14.10 19.79
N TYR A 150 17.60 14.69 19.31
CA TYR A 150 17.41 16.15 19.22
C TYR A 150 16.32 16.69 20.17
N SER A 151 15.74 15.82 21.00
CA SER A 151 14.89 16.19 22.15
C SER A 151 15.73 16.32 23.40
#